data_AF-A0A443Q6X7-F1
#
_entry.id   AF-A0A443Q6X7-F1
#
_cell.length_a   1.000
_cell.length_b   1.000
_cell.length_c   1.000
_cell.angle_alpha   90.00
_cell.angle_beta   90.00
_cell.angle_gamma   90.00
#
_symmetry.space_group_name_H-M   'P 1'
#
loop_
_entity.id
_entity.type
_entity.pdbx_description
1 polymer ?
#
loop_
_entity_poly.entity_id
_entity_poly.type
_entity_poly.pdbx_seq_one_letter_code
_entity_poly.pdbx_strand_id
1 'polypeptide(L)' 'VLIEILTNHNSKQRKQIAFAYRIKFDRELIDDLRLNLAGNFEDACVALLTPYHEFCADAIYKSLTVS' A
#
# COMPACT_ATOMS: atom_id res chain seq x y z
N VAL A 1 5.43 -12.26 -8.02
CA VAL A 1 5.90 -10.99 -8.64
C VAL A 1 5.56 -9.75 -7.81
N LEU A 2 4.32 -9.26 -7.72
CA LEU A 2 4.05 -7.98 -7.03
C LEU A 2 4.42 -8.03 -5.53
N ILE A 3 3.99 -9.06 -4.80
CA ILE A 3 4.37 -9.25 -3.39
C ILE A 3 5.89 -9.37 -3.25
N GLU A 4 6.58 -10.17 -4.07
CA GLU A 4 8.04 -10.30 -3.99
C GLU A 4 8.76 -8.97 -4.20
N ILE A 5 8.26 -8.13 -5.11
CA ILE A 5 8.78 -6.78 -5.29
C ILE A 5 8.52 -5.98 -4.00
N LEU A 6 7.31 -5.97 -3.45
CA LEU A 6 7.03 -5.21 -2.24
C LEU A 6 7.79 -5.73 -1.00
N THR A 7 8.03 -7.04 -0.88
CA THR A 7 8.71 -7.65 0.27
C THR A 7 10.23 -7.55 0.19
N ASN A 8 10.81 -7.46 -1.00
CA ASN A 8 12.26 -7.30 -1.19
C ASN A 8 12.75 -5.84 -1.13
N HIS A 9 11.84 -4.88 -0.99
CA HIS A 9 12.18 -3.46 -0.92
C HIS A 9 11.87 -2.89 0.46
N ASN A 10 12.75 -2.05 0.98
CA ASN A 10 12.50 -1.31 2.21
C ASN A 10 11.43 -0.22 1.99
N SER A 11 10.88 0.32 3.07
CA SER A 11 9.79 1.30 3.00
C SER A 11 10.13 2.54 2.15
N LYS A 12 11.40 2.96 2.10
CA LYS A 12 11.85 4.10 1.29
C LYS A 12 11.84 3.76 -0.21
N GLN A 13 12.33 2.58 -0.57
CA GLN A 13 12.29 2.08 -1.94
C GLN A 13 10.85 1.85 -2.40
N ARG A 14 9.96 1.33 -1.54
CA ARG A 14 8.54 1.20 -1.85
C ARG A 14 7.87 2.55 -2.17
N LYS A 15 8.19 3.60 -1.41
CA LYS A 15 7.75 4.98 -1.74
C LYS A 15 8.27 5.45 -3.09
N GLN A 16 9.53 5.15 -3.41
CA GLN A 16 10.11 5.50 -4.71
C GLN A 16 9.40 4.75 -5.86
N ILE A 17 9.05 3.48 -5.67
CA ILE A 17 8.30 2.68 -6.64
C ILE A 17 6.90 3.28 -6.84
N ALA A 18 6.18 3.60 -5.75
CA ALA A 18 4.87 4.24 -5.84
C ALA A 18 4.93 5.59 -6.55
N PHE A 19 5.96 6.40 -6.28
CA PHE A 19 6.18 7.68 -6.94
C PHE A 19 6.52 7.53 -8.43
N ALA A 20 7.40 6.59 -8.77
CA ALA A 20 7.74 6.28 -10.16
C ALA A 20 6.52 5.75 -10.93
N TYR A 21 5.66 4.96 -10.28
CA TYR A 21 4.40 4.49 -10.85
C TYR A 21 3.47 5.68 -11.15
N ARG A 22 3.34 6.61 -10.19
CA ARG A 22 2.55 7.83 -10.38
C ARG A 22 3.03 8.67 -11.54
N ILE A 23 4.35 8.86 -11.68
CA ILE A 23 4.91 9.61 -12.82
C ILE A 23 4.64 8.89 -14.15
N LYS A 24 4.75 7.56 -14.16
CA LYS A 24 4.68 6.77 -15.40
C LYS A 24 3.25 6.59 -15.91
N PHE A 25 2.28 6.41 -15.01
CA PHE A 25 0.91 6.06 -15.36
C PHE A 25 -0.11 7.15 -15.00
N ASP A 26 0.32 8.23 -14.36
CA ASP A 26 -0.53 9.32 -13.85
C ASP A 26 -1.67 8.80 -12.94
N ARG A 27 -1.37 7.73 -12.18
CA ARG A 27 -2.29 7.05 -11.27
C ARG A 27 -1.59 6.65 -9.99
N GLU A 28 -2.32 6.59 -8.90
CA GLU A 28 -1.81 6.09 -7.64
C GLU A 28 -1.75 4.57 -7.66
N LEU A 29 -0.58 4.00 -7.34
CA LEU A 29 -0.39 2.55 -7.28
C LEU A 29 -1.40 1.90 -6.31
N ILE A 30 -1.70 2.55 -5.19
CA ILE A 30 -2.66 2.04 -4.21
C ILE A 30 -4.07 1.95 -4.80
N ASP A 31 -4.50 2.95 -5.57
CA ASP A 31 -5.84 2.95 -6.16
C ASP A 31 -5.99 1.88 -7.24
N ASP A 32 -4.98 1.71 -8.09
CA ASP A 32 -4.99 0.62 -9.08
C ASP A 32 -4.96 -0.76 -8.40
N LEU A 33 -4.30 -0.91 -7.25
CA LEU A 33 -4.35 -2.15 -6.48
C LEU A 33 -5.75 -2.42 -5.93
N ARG A 34 -6.44 -1.40 -5.41
CA ARG A 34 -7.83 -1.51 -4.91
C ARG A 34 -8.83 -1.80 -6.03
N LEU A 35 -8.57 -1.34 -7.25
CA LEU A 35 -9.44 -1.57 -8.40
C LEU A 35 -9.24 -2.94 -9.05
N ASN A 36 -8.00 -3.45 -9.04
CA ASN A 36 -7.65 -4.70 -9.73
C ASN A 36 -7.57 -5.92 -8.81
N LEU A 37 -7.45 -5.72 -7.50
CA LEU A 37 -7.35 -6.79 -6.50
C LEU A 37 -8.51 -6.70 -5.53
N ALA A 38 -8.84 -7.81 -4.88
CA ALA A 38 -9.88 -7.87 -3.87
C ALA A 38 -9.46 -8.79 -2.71
N GLY A 39 -9.96 -8.50 -1.51
CA GLY A 39 -9.80 -9.32 -0.32
C GLY A 39 -8.38 -9.29 0.26
N ASN A 40 -7.98 -10.36 0.94
CA ASN A 40 -6.74 -10.39 1.73
C ASN A 40 -5.45 -10.03 0.96
N PHE A 41 -5.44 -10.26 -0.35
CA PHE A 41 -4.28 -9.95 -1.19
C PHE A 41 -4.15 -8.43 -1.44
N GLU A 42 -5.27 -7.74 -1.62
CA GLU A 42 -5.33 -6.28 -1.70
C GLU A 42 -4.83 -5.67 -0.38
N ASP A 43 -5.39 -6.12 0.75
CA ASP A 43 -5.02 -5.64 2.08
C ASP A 43 -3.52 -5.78 2.36
N ALA A 44 -2.93 -6.92 2.00
CA ALA A 44 -1.50 -7.16 2.17
C ALA A 44 -0.64 -6.22 1.31
N CYS A 45 -1.03 -5.97 0.05
CA CYS A 45 -0.29 -5.09 -0.85
C CYS A 45 -0.37 -3.63 -0.41
N VAL A 46 -1.57 -3.18 0.00
CA VAL A 46 -1.79 -1.83 0.52
C VAL A 46 -1.01 -1.64 1.81
N ALA A 47 -1.07 -2.57 2.77
CA ALA A 47 -0.32 -2.50 4.02
C ALA A 47 1.20 -2.43 3.80
N LEU A 48 1.74 -3.12 2.79
CA LEU A 48 3.16 -3.04 2.45
C LEU A 48 3.54 -1.66 1.88
N LEU A 49 2.67 -1.03 1.09
CA LEU A 49 2.91 0.29 0.51
C LEU A 49 2.69 1.44 1.51
N THR A 50 1.88 1.22 2.54
CA THR A 50 1.62 2.22 3.59
C THR A 50 2.83 2.37 4.53
N PRO A 51 3.26 3.61 4.83
CA PRO A 51 4.28 3.87 5.85
C PRO A 51 3.83 3.37 7.23
N TYR A 52 4.76 2.86 8.04
CA TYR A 52 4.43 2.30 9.36
C TYR A 52 3.62 3.26 10.26
N HIS A 53 3.96 4.56 10.27
CA HIS A 53 3.24 5.56 11.07
C HIS A 53 1.80 5.79 10.59
N GLU A 54 1.59 5.84 9.28
CA GLU A 54 0.25 5.95 8.70
C GLU A 54 -0.55 4.65 8.94
N PHE A 55 0.08 3.49 8.77
CA PHE A 55 -0.55 2.20 9.04
C PHE A 55 -1.00 2.06 10.50
N CYS A 56 -0.14 2.45 11.46
CA CYS A 56 -0.52 2.46 12.87
C CYS A 56 -1.65 3.46 13.17
N ALA A 57 -1.64 4.65 12.56
CA ALA A 57 -2.71 5.62 12.72
C ALA A 57 -4.05 5.08 12.18
N ASP A 58 -4.02 4.45 11.00
CA ASP A 58 -5.20 3.82 10.39
C ASP A 58 -5.71 2.65 11.22
N ALA A 59 -4.82 1.81 11.76
CA ALA A 59 -5.19 0.67 12.59
C ALA A 59 -5.86 1.12 13.91
N ILE A 60 -5.32 2.16 14.55
CA ILE A 60 -5.92 2.76 15.76
C ILE A 60 -7.27 3.39 15.42
N TYR A 61 -7.35 4.16 14.33
CA TYR A 61 -8.60 4.80 13.89
C TYR A 61 -9.70 3.77 13.60
N LYS A 62 -9.38 2.70 12.84
CA LYS A 62 -10.31 1.61 12.57
C LYS A 62 -10.78 0.93 13.85
N SER A 63 -9.88 0.67 14.79
CA SER A 63 -10.21 0.07 16.10
C SER A 63 -11.15 0.94 16.93
N LEU A 64 -11.00 2.28 16.86
CA LEU A 64 -11.85 3.22 17.58
C LEU A 64 -13.20 3.47 16.91
N THR A 65 -13.29 3.29 15.59
CA THR A 65 -14.51 3.55 14.81
C THR A 65 -15.42 2.32 14.74
N VAL A 66 -14.86 1.12 14.95
CA VAL A 66 -15.61 -0.13 15.05
C VAL A 66 -15.76 -0.49 16.54
N SER A 67 -16.68 0.16 17.23
CA SER A 67 -17.26 -0.25 18.53
C SER A 67 -18.73 0.11 18.57
#